data_AF-A0A1M7FMR1-F1
#
_entry.id   AF-A0A1M7FMR1-F1
#
_cell.length_a   1.000
_cell.length_b   1.000
_cell.length_c   1.000
_cell.angle_alpha   90.00
_cell.angle_beta   90.00
_cell.angle_gamma   90.00
#
_symmetry.space_group_name_H-M   'P 1'
#
loop_
_entity.id
_entity.type
_entity.pdbx_description
1 polymer ?
#
loop_
_entity_poly.entity_id
_entity_poly.type
_entity_poly.pdbx_seq_one_letter_code
_entity_poly.pdbx_strand_id
1 'polypeptide(L)'
;MKDTVKNGLILGGVLLLTLGLFYYSSGDTGPKKELSKKEQQIDQYFLADLELESEDEKITLLSILKNTSKDSIILVMRDYLLNTENDSIPYKDIINTISQKYNMRNRKVASIIFSYKYEMLTKDNITDEFIENYQSSDAGRDSESNPY
;
A
#
# COMPACT_ATOMS: atom_id res chain seq x y z
N MET A 1 60.34 24.19 -15.73
CA MET A 1 59.88 23.07 -16.60
C MET A 1 59.89 21.69 -15.93
N LYS A 2 60.36 21.54 -14.67
CA LYS A 2 60.34 20.26 -13.94
C LYS A 2 59.08 20.04 -13.09
N ASP A 3 58.34 21.09 -12.78
CA ASP A 3 57.20 21.01 -11.85
C ASP A 3 55.89 20.60 -12.54
N THR A 4 55.73 20.94 -13.82
CA THR A 4 54.54 20.57 -14.61
C THR A 4 54.44 19.05 -14.85
N VAL A 5 55.58 18.35 -14.92
CA VAL A 5 55.63 16.90 -15.14
C VAL A 5 55.25 16.13 -13.86
N LYS A 6 55.63 16.65 -12.68
CA LYS A 6 55.26 16.05 -11.39
C LYS A 6 53.76 16.15 -11.12
N ASN A 7 53.14 17.29 -11.44
CA ASN A 7 51.70 17.48 -11.25
C ASN A 7 50.86 16.61 -12.20
N GLY A 8 51.33 16.37 -13.43
CA GLY A 8 50.67 15.44 -14.36
C GLY A 8 50.74 13.98 -13.91
N LEU A 9 51.85 13.55 -13.31
CA LEU A 9 52.01 12.20 -12.78
C LEU A 9 51.16 11.96 -11.52
N ILE A 10 51.02 12.99 -10.68
CA ILE A 10 50.16 12.94 -9.48
C ILE A 10 48.68 12.94 -9.88
N LEU A 11 48.25 13.78 -10.85
CA LEU A 11 46.86 13.76 -11.34
C LEU A 11 46.50 12.42 -12.01
N GLY A 12 47.41 11.85 -12.81
CA GLY A 12 47.19 10.55 -13.46
C GLY A 12 47.09 9.40 -12.46
N GLY A 13 47.89 9.43 -11.39
CA GLY A 13 47.83 8.44 -10.31
C GLY A 13 46.53 8.50 -9.50
N VAL A 14 46.02 9.71 -9.22
CA VAL A 14 44.74 9.89 -8.50
C VAL A 14 43.55 9.44 -9.37
N LEU A 15 43.57 9.72 -10.68
CA LEU A 15 42.52 9.29 -11.60
C LEU A 15 42.44 7.76 -11.75
N LEU A 16 43.58 7.07 -11.74
CA LEU A 16 43.63 5.60 -11.77
C LEU A 16 43.14 4.98 -10.46
N LEU A 17 43.40 5.61 -9.31
CA LEU A 17 42.90 5.16 -8.02
C LEU A 17 41.38 5.31 -7.89
N THR A 18 40.79 6.40 -8.40
CA THR A 18 39.32 6.58 -8.36
C THR A 18 38.60 5.64 -9.31
N LEU A 19 39.16 5.35 -10.49
CA LEU A 19 38.62 4.34 -11.41
C LEU A 19 38.73 2.91 -10.85
N GLY A 20 39.81 2.60 -10.13
CA GLY A 20 39.98 1.30 -9.46
C GLY A 20 38.97 1.06 -8.33
N LEU A 21 38.63 2.09 -7.56
CA LEU A 21 37.61 2.00 -6.50
C LEU A 21 36.20 1.78 -7.07
N PHE A 22 35.89 2.34 -8.26
CA PHE A 22 34.60 2.12 -8.92
C PHE A 22 34.45 0.68 -9.44
N TYR A 23 35.53 0.08 -9.92
CA TYR A 23 35.53 -1.33 -10.37
C TYR A 23 35.48 -2.33 -9.20
N TYR A 24 36.07 -2.01 -8.04
CA TYR A 24 36.00 -2.88 -6.87
C TYR A 24 34.61 -2.86 -6.19
N SER A 25 33.85 -1.77 -6.35
CA SER A 25 32.47 -1.70 -5.86
C SER A 25 31.45 -2.46 -6.73
N SER A 26 31.86 -3.02 -7.88
CA SER A 26 31.01 -3.83 -8.76
C SER A 26 31.36 -5.33 -8.75
N GLY A 27 32.15 -5.77 -7.77
CA GLY A 27 32.75 -7.11 -7.72
C GLY A 27 32.11 -8.11 -6.76
N ASP A 28 30.89 -7.89 -6.27
CA ASP A 28 30.17 -8.89 -5.47
C ASP A 28 28.96 -9.43 -6.23
N THR A 29 29.25 -10.19 -7.28
CA THR A 29 28.31 -11.20 -7.78
C THR A 29 28.48 -12.46 -6.92
N GLY A 30 28.28 -12.29 -5.60
CA GLY A 30 27.86 -13.42 -4.78
C GLY A 30 26.64 -14.06 -5.45
N PRO A 31 26.51 -15.40 -5.41
CA PRO A 31 25.30 -16.03 -5.94
C PRO A 31 24.14 -15.30 -5.29
N LYS A 32 23.28 -14.66 -6.09
CA LYS A 32 21.99 -14.17 -5.60
C LYS A 32 21.40 -15.37 -4.88
N LYS A 33 21.45 -15.39 -3.56
CA LYS A 33 20.60 -16.27 -2.77
C LYS A 33 19.23 -15.85 -3.26
N GLU A 34 18.63 -16.65 -4.12
CA GLU A 34 17.20 -16.63 -4.31
C GLU A 34 16.66 -16.76 -2.90
N LEU A 35 16.27 -15.61 -2.32
CA LEU A 35 15.52 -15.58 -1.08
C LEU A 35 14.39 -16.55 -1.32
N SER A 36 14.29 -17.54 -0.43
CA SER A 36 13.24 -18.54 -0.51
C SER A 36 11.91 -17.79 -0.66
N LYS A 37 10.96 -18.30 -1.46
CA LYS A 37 9.63 -17.68 -1.60
C LYS A 37 8.99 -17.31 -0.25
N LYS A 38 9.37 -18.02 0.82
CA LYS A 38 9.01 -17.72 2.21
C LYS A 38 9.63 -16.43 2.76
N GLU A 39 10.91 -16.18 2.50
CA GLU A 39 11.60 -14.97 2.96
C GLU A 39 11.10 -13.73 2.21
N GLN A 40 10.82 -13.84 0.90
CA GLN A 40 10.17 -12.75 0.14
C GLN A 40 8.74 -12.47 0.60
N GLN A 41 7.97 -13.49 0.99
CA GLN A 41 6.63 -13.29 1.54
C GLN A 41 6.67 -12.59 2.91
N ILE A 42 7.65 -12.92 3.76
CA ILE A 42 7.80 -12.28 5.08
C ILE A 42 8.07 -10.78 4.91
N ASP A 43 8.90 -10.39 3.94
CA ASP A 43 9.16 -8.96 3.64
C ASP A 43 7.91 -8.23 3.14
N GLN A 44 7.11 -8.87 2.28
CA GLN A 44 5.93 -8.22 1.71
C GLN A 44 4.91 -7.88 2.80
N TYR A 45 4.68 -8.77 3.76
CA TYR A 45 3.68 -8.55 4.81
C TYR A 45 4.16 -7.66 5.96
N PHE A 46 5.46 -7.37 6.06
CA PHE A 46 6.04 -6.67 7.21
C PHE A 46 5.42 -5.29 7.45
N LEU A 47 5.25 -4.48 6.40
CA LEU A 47 4.67 -3.14 6.54
C LEU A 47 3.19 -3.19 6.91
N ALA A 48 2.43 -4.10 6.30
CA ALA A 48 1.02 -4.31 6.62
C ALA A 48 0.85 -4.80 8.07
N ASP A 49 1.71 -5.69 8.55
CA ASP A 49 1.66 -6.19 9.93
C ASP A 49 2.00 -5.10 10.94
N LEU A 50 2.99 -4.26 10.64
CA LEU A 50 3.36 -3.12 11.49
C LEU A 50 2.20 -2.10 11.59
N GLU A 51 1.54 -1.80 10.47
CA GLU A 51 0.38 -0.90 10.47
C GLU A 51 -0.76 -1.47 11.33
N LEU A 52 -1.10 -2.75 11.14
CA LEU A 52 -2.18 -3.40 11.89
C LEU A 52 -1.89 -3.54 13.37
N GLU A 53 -0.62 -3.76 13.76
CA GLU A 53 -0.20 -3.78 15.17
C GLU A 53 -0.35 -2.39 15.80
N SER A 54 -0.04 -1.32 15.06
CA SER A 54 -0.22 0.05 15.54
C SER A 54 -1.68 0.43 15.76
N GLU A 55 -2.61 -0.24 15.06
CA GLU A 55 -4.06 -0.02 15.15
C GLU A 55 -4.80 -1.13 15.93
N ASP A 56 -4.12 -1.84 16.84
CA ASP A 56 -4.66 -3.02 17.54
C ASP A 56 -6.01 -2.77 18.25
N GLU A 57 -6.19 -1.59 18.85
CA GLU A 57 -7.45 -1.19 19.49
C GLU A 57 -8.59 -1.09 18.47
N LYS A 58 -8.34 -0.45 17.33
CA LYS A 58 -9.32 -0.32 16.25
C LYS A 58 -9.66 -1.67 15.65
N ILE A 59 -8.68 -2.54 15.45
CA ILE A 59 -8.90 -3.93 15.00
C ILE A 59 -9.74 -4.70 16.02
N THR A 60 -9.47 -4.52 17.31
CA THR A 60 -10.24 -5.12 18.40
C THR A 60 -11.69 -4.64 18.39
N LEU A 61 -11.93 -3.34 18.28
CA LEU A 61 -13.28 -2.77 18.19
C LEU A 61 -14.02 -3.25 16.94
N LEU A 62 -13.34 -3.29 15.80
CA LEU A 62 -13.90 -3.80 14.56
C LEU A 62 -14.31 -5.27 14.68
N SER A 63 -13.54 -6.07 15.41
CA SER A 63 -13.86 -7.49 15.69
C SER A 63 -15.19 -7.66 16.42
N ILE A 64 -15.45 -6.78 17.39
CA ILE A 64 -16.69 -6.74 18.16
C ILE A 64 -17.84 -6.27 17.26
N LEU A 65 -17.68 -5.13 16.57
CA LEU A 65 -18.71 -4.51 15.74
C LEU A 65 -19.14 -5.40 14.56
N LYS A 66 -18.20 -6.12 13.95
CA LYS A 66 -18.46 -6.97 12.78
C LYS A 66 -18.73 -8.43 13.14
N ASN A 67 -18.77 -8.78 14.42
CA ASN A 67 -18.92 -10.15 14.90
C ASN A 67 -17.99 -11.12 14.11
N THR A 68 -16.71 -10.78 14.09
CA THR A 68 -15.68 -11.48 13.31
C THR A 68 -14.42 -11.57 14.15
N SER A 69 -13.76 -12.73 14.16
CA SER A 69 -12.54 -12.89 14.95
C SER A 69 -11.47 -11.87 14.55
N LYS A 70 -10.67 -11.43 15.53
CA LYS A 70 -9.55 -10.52 15.34
C LYS A 70 -8.61 -11.01 14.24
N ASP A 71 -8.23 -12.28 14.30
CA ASP A 71 -7.36 -12.92 13.29
C ASP A 71 -7.94 -12.85 11.88
N SER A 72 -9.25 -13.08 11.73
CA SER A 72 -9.91 -12.98 10.42
C SER A 72 -9.92 -11.54 9.89
N ILE A 73 -10.05 -10.54 10.76
CA ILE A 73 -9.94 -9.14 10.36
C ILE A 73 -8.50 -8.82 9.96
N ILE A 74 -7.51 -9.22 10.74
CA ILE A 74 -6.10 -9.03 10.42
C ILE A 74 -5.78 -9.63 9.04
N LEU A 75 -6.24 -10.84 8.77
CA LEU A 75 -6.04 -11.48 7.46
C LEU A 75 -6.68 -10.69 6.30
N VAL A 76 -7.92 -10.23 6.46
CA VAL A 76 -8.61 -9.40 5.46
C VAL A 76 -7.86 -8.09 5.24
N MET A 77 -7.47 -7.42 6.32
CA MET A 77 -6.83 -6.11 6.25
C MET A 77 -5.41 -6.18 5.71
N ARG A 78 -4.65 -7.21 6.10
CA ARG A 78 -3.30 -7.47 5.59
C ARG A 78 -3.31 -7.60 4.07
N ASP A 79 -4.19 -8.44 3.53
CA ASP A 79 -4.29 -8.58 2.07
C ASP A 79 -4.83 -7.32 1.39
N TYR A 80 -5.75 -6.60 2.03
CA TYR A 80 -6.24 -5.33 1.52
C TYR A 80 -5.10 -4.31 1.36
N LEU A 81 -4.32 -4.07 2.43
CA LEU A 81 -3.21 -3.12 2.45
C LEU A 81 -2.18 -3.43 1.35
N LEU A 82 -1.83 -4.71 1.17
CA LEU A 82 -0.93 -5.14 0.10
C LEU A 82 -1.44 -4.86 -1.30
N ASN A 83 -2.75 -5.03 -1.54
CA ASN A 83 -3.31 -4.85 -2.88
C ASN A 83 -3.61 -3.38 -3.17
N THR A 84 -3.69 -2.52 -2.15
CA THR A 84 -3.88 -1.07 -2.32
C THR A 84 -2.60 -0.29 -2.54
N GLU A 85 -1.42 -0.89 -2.37
CA GLU A 85 -0.16 -0.27 -2.82
C GLU A 85 -0.14 -0.03 -4.34
N ASN A 86 -0.99 -0.73 -5.09
CA ASN A 86 -1.14 -0.59 -6.52
C ASN A 86 -2.50 0.04 -6.87
N ASP A 87 -2.53 1.36 -7.03
CA ASP A 87 -3.72 2.16 -7.37
C ASP A 87 -4.44 1.72 -8.66
N SER A 88 -3.82 0.88 -9.49
CA SER A 88 -4.43 0.38 -10.73
C SER A 88 -5.47 -0.73 -10.51
N ILE A 89 -5.51 -1.35 -9.33
CA ILE A 89 -6.43 -2.46 -9.06
C ILE A 89 -7.79 -1.93 -8.56
N PRO A 90 -8.90 -2.24 -9.25
CA PRO A 90 -10.22 -1.82 -8.78
C PRO A 90 -10.55 -2.42 -7.40
N TYR A 91 -11.10 -1.61 -6.48
CA TYR A 91 -11.52 -2.06 -5.13
C TYR A 91 -12.40 -3.31 -5.15
N LYS A 92 -13.27 -3.43 -6.15
CA LYS A 92 -14.14 -4.60 -6.34
C LYS A 92 -13.34 -5.90 -6.52
N ASP A 93 -12.22 -5.83 -7.24
CA ASP A 93 -11.39 -6.99 -7.54
C ASP A 93 -10.55 -7.40 -6.32
N ILE A 94 -10.09 -6.42 -5.53
CA ILE A 94 -9.46 -6.66 -4.23
C ILE A 94 -10.44 -7.40 -3.30
N ILE A 95 -11.68 -6.90 -3.17
CA ILE A 95 -12.74 -7.52 -2.34
C ILE A 95 -13.02 -8.96 -2.80
N ASN A 96 -13.18 -9.17 -4.11
CA ASN A 96 -13.46 -10.50 -4.67
C ASN A 96 -12.31 -11.49 -4.38
N THR A 97 -11.07 -11.04 -4.54
CA THR A 97 -9.87 -11.86 -4.31
C THR A 97 -9.78 -12.30 -2.86
N ILE A 98 -9.94 -11.37 -1.92
CA ILE A 98 -9.92 -11.64 -0.47
C ILE A 98 -11.09 -12.56 -0.08
N SER A 99 -12.29 -12.28 -0.60
CA SER A 99 -13.49 -13.10 -0.40
C SER A 99 -13.26 -14.56 -0.79
N GLN A 100 -12.67 -14.79 -1.97
CA GLN A 100 -12.36 -16.12 -2.48
C GLN A 100 -11.28 -16.80 -1.62
N LYS A 101 -10.21 -16.08 -1.28
CA LYS A 101 -9.07 -16.62 -0.51
C LYS A 101 -9.47 -17.10 0.89
N TYR A 102 -10.36 -16.38 1.57
CA TYR A 102 -10.77 -16.69 2.94
C TYR A 102 -12.17 -17.29 3.06
N ASN A 103 -12.81 -17.64 1.94
CA ASN A 103 -14.18 -18.16 1.90
C ASN A 103 -15.17 -17.27 2.70
N MET A 104 -15.04 -15.95 2.55
CA MET A 104 -15.84 -14.95 3.25
C MET A 104 -16.72 -14.21 2.25
N ARG A 105 -18.00 -13.97 2.54
CA ARG A 105 -18.88 -13.24 1.61
C ARG A 105 -18.31 -11.86 1.26
N ASN A 106 -18.31 -11.49 -0.02
CA ASN A 106 -17.95 -10.14 -0.51
C ASN A 106 -18.50 -8.99 0.36
N ARG A 107 -19.79 -9.03 0.73
CA ARG A 107 -20.42 -8.01 1.58
C ARG A 107 -19.72 -7.86 2.94
N LYS A 108 -19.26 -8.98 3.52
CA LYS A 108 -18.58 -9.00 4.81
C LYS A 108 -17.16 -8.43 4.68
N VAL A 109 -16.41 -8.83 3.65
CA VAL A 109 -15.09 -8.28 3.33
C VAL A 109 -15.18 -6.77 3.10
N ALA A 110 -16.09 -6.33 2.23
CA ALA A 110 -16.32 -4.91 1.95
C ALA A 110 -16.69 -4.13 3.21
N SER A 111 -17.53 -4.69 4.08
CA SER A 111 -17.90 -4.02 5.34
C SER A 111 -16.75 -3.92 6.33
N ILE A 112 -15.81 -4.87 6.37
CA ILE A 112 -14.62 -4.80 7.22
C ILE A 112 -13.69 -3.70 6.70
N ILE A 113 -13.38 -3.72 5.39
CA ILE A 113 -12.50 -2.73 4.73
C ILE A 113 -13.08 -1.33 4.86
N PHE A 114 -14.36 -1.16 4.56
CA PHE A 114 -15.02 0.13 4.65
C PHE A 114 -14.95 0.69 6.07
N SER A 115 -15.28 -0.11 7.08
CA SER A 115 -15.25 0.38 8.46
C SER A 115 -13.83 0.64 8.95
N TYR A 116 -12.84 -0.16 8.53
CA TYR A 116 -11.44 0.15 8.84
C TYR A 116 -10.99 1.47 8.21
N LYS A 117 -11.32 1.71 6.94
CA LYS A 117 -10.85 2.90 6.21
C LYS A 117 -11.61 4.18 6.58
N TYR A 118 -12.91 4.07 6.83
CA TYR A 118 -13.81 5.22 6.91
C TYR A 118 -14.58 5.33 8.24
N GLU A 119 -14.66 4.28 9.06
CA GLU A 119 -15.39 4.30 10.34
C GLU A 119 -14.48 4.04 11.55
N MET A 120 -13.66 5.04 11.87
CA MET A 120 -13.63 5.59 13.24
C MET A 120 -14.07 7.07 13.27
N LEU A 121 -14.61 7.57 12.16
CA LEU A 121 -15.28 8.85 12.13
C LEU A 121 -16.72 8.64 12.61
N THR A 122 -17.14 9.42 13.60
CA THR A 122 -18.54 9.49 14.02
C THR A 122 -19.42 9.68 12.79
N LYS A 123 -20.61 9.04 12.81
CA LYS A 123 -21.64 9.04 11.77
C LYS A 123 -21.85 10.41 11.10
N ASP A 124 -21.58 11.48 11.82
CA ASP A 124 -21.71 12.88 11.40
C ASP A 124 -20.77 13.26 10.23
N ASN A 125 -19.53 12.78 10.18
CA ASN A 125 -18.55 13.22 9.17
C ASN A 125 -18.75 12.55 7.79
N ILE A 126 -19.37 11.38 7.73
CA ILE A 126 -19.63 10.64 6.47
C ILE A 126 -20.78 11.29 5.70
N THR A 127 -21.75 11.88 6.41
CA THR A 127 -22.92 12.49 5.79
C THR A 127 -22.54 13.67 4.90
N ASP A 128 -21.59 14.51 5.31
CA ASP A 128 -21.36 15.78 4.60
C ASP A 128 -20.56 15.60 3.29
N GLU A 129 -19.50 14.78 3.28
CA GLU A 129 -18.65 14.59 2.08
C GLU A 129 -19.35 13.78 0.96
N PHE A 130 -20.22 12.83 1.34
CA PHE A 130 -20.97 12.04 0.36
C PHE A 130 -22.27 12.72 -0.10
N ILE A 131 -22.90 13.58 0.72
CA ILE A 131 -24.08 14.37 0.30
C ILE A 131 -23.66 15.48 -0.68
N GLU A 132 -22.55 16.19 -0.43
CA GLU A 132 -22.10 17.27 -1.34
C GLU A 132 -21.73 16.76 -2.74
N ASN A 133 -21.14 15.56 -2.85
CA ASN A 133 -20.78 14.96 -4.14
C ASN A 133 -21.97 14.32 -4.89
N TYR A 134 -23.02 13.92 -4.17
CA TYR A 134 -24.23 13.35 -4.80
C TYR A 134 -25.20 14.44 -5.26
N GLN A 135 -25.32 15.55 -4.53
CA GLN A 135 -26.22 16.66 -4.92
C GLN A 135 -25.69 17.50 -6.09
N SER A 136 -24.37 17.52 -6.30
CA SER A 136 -23.76 18.26 -7.41
C SER A 136 -23.82 17.52 -8.76
N SER A 137 -24.28 16.27 -8.78
CA SER A 137 -24.45 15.48 -10.02
C SER A 137 -25.92 15.32 -10.47
N ASP A 138 -26.90 15.71 -9.65
CA ASP A 138 -28.34 15.52 -9.95
C ASP A 138 -29.13 16.85 -10.11
N ALA A 139 -28.52 18.01 -9.89
CA ALA A 139 -29.20 19.31 -10.00
C ALA A 139 -29.34 19.85 -11.44
N GLY A 140 -29.33 18.98 -12.47
CA GLY A 140 -29.24 19.38 -13.88
C GLY A 140 -30.33 18.86 -14.82
N ARG A 141 -31.28 18.05 -14.35
CA ARG A 141 -32.44 17.57 -15.12
C ARG A 141 -33.55 17.37 -14.07
N ASP A 142 -34.51 18.26 -13.93
CA ASP A 142 -35.74 18.17 -14.71
C ASP A 142 -36.39 19.55 -14.87
N SER A 143 -36.28 20.07 -16.08
CA SER A 143 -37.17 21.09 -16.62
C SER A 143 -37.93 20.45 -17.78
N GLU A 144 -39.13 19.92 -17.55
CA GLU A 144 -40.15 19.83 -18.60
C GLU A 144 -41.57 19.58 -18.07
N SER A 145 -42.38 20.64 -18.18
CA SER A 145 -43.80 20.71 -18.52
C SER A 145 -44.78 19.66 -17.97
N ASN A 146 -45.76 20.14 -17.19
CA ASN A 146 -47.12 19.63 -17.27
C ASN A 146 -48.15 20.78 -17.28
N PRO A 147 -48.78 21.08 -18.44
CA PRO A 147 -49.95 21.94 -18.51
C PRO A 147 -51.21 21.07 -18.70
N TYR A 148 -51.76 20.59 -17.60
CA TYR A 148 -53.15 20.10 -17.53
C TYR A 148 -53.77 20.52 -16.20
#